data_AF-A0A829GYF3-F1
#
_entry.id   AF-A0A829GYF3-F1
#
_cell.length_a   1.000
_cell.length_b   1.000
_cell.length_c   1.000
_cell.angle_alpha   90.00
_cell.angle_beta   90.00
_cell.angle_gamma   90.00
#
_symmetry.space_group_name_H-M   'P 1'
#
loop_
_entity.id
_entity.type
_entity.pdbx_description
1 polymer ?
#
loop_
_entity_poly.entity_id
_entity_poly.type
_entity_poly.pdbx_seq_one_letter_code
_entity_poly.pdbx_strand_id
1 'polypeptide(L)' 'MALMLAVVLGSPVSTQAAEKTYVIGTDVTYAPFEFADKNNQYVGIDIDLMQAIAKAEGFKV' A
#
# COMPACT_ATOMS: atom_id res chain seq x y z
N MET A 1 -26.69 -26.34 -41.67
CA MET A 1 -26.88 -25.59 -40.41
C MET A 1 -25.54 -24.97 -40.07
N ALA A 2 -25.50 -23.64 -40.00
CA ALA A 2 -24.28 -22.85 -40.09
C ALA A 2 -23.30 -23.05 -38.93
N LEU A 3 -22.03 -23.08 -39.32
CA LEU A 3 -20.83 -22.76 -38.57
C LEU A 3 -21.06 -21.64 -37.53
N MET A 4 -20.77 -21.89 -36.26
CA MET A 4 -20.50 -20.84 -35.28
C MET A 4 -19.17 -21.10 -34.58
N LEU A 5 -18.12 -20.58 -35.21
CA LEU A 5 -16.81 -20.37 -34.61
C LEU A 5 -16.89 -19.07 -33.80
N ALA A 6 -17.08 -19.17 -32.49
CA ALA A 6 -17.05 -18.02 -31.59
C ALA A 6 -15.59 -17.55 -31.42
N VAL A 7 -15.21 -16.52 -32.16
CA VAL A 7 -13.98 -15.76 -31.94
C VAL A 7 -14.12 -15.03 -30.61
N VAL A 8 -13.49 -15.55 -29.56
CA VAL A 8 -13.30 -14.85 -28.29
C VAL A 8 -12.28 -13.73 -28.55
N LEU A 9 -12.79 -12.52 -28.74
CA LEU A 9 -12.01 -11.29 -28.84
C LEU A 9 -11.22 -11.10 -27.54
N GLY A 10 -9.90 -11.27 -27.62
CA GLY A 10 -8.97 -11.10 -26.51
C GLY A 10 -9.07 -9.70 -25.92
N SER A 11 -9.73 -9.60 -24.76
CA SER A 11 -9.65 -8.42 -23.92
C SER A 11 -8.29 -8.42 -23.22
N PRO A 12 -7.56 -7.28 -23.15
CA PRO A 12 -6.33 -7.23 -22.38
C PRO A 12 -6.66 -7.48 -20.91
N VAL A 13 -6.24 -8.62 -20.38
CA VAL A 13 -6.23 -8.86 -18.93
C VAL A 13 -5.11 -8.00 -18.37
N SER A 14 -5.46 -6.88 -17.76
CA SER A 14 -4.54 -6.08 -16.96
C SER A 14 -4.08 -6.94 -15.79
N THR A 15 -2.84 -7.44 -15.85
CA THR A 15 -2.20 -8.06 -14.69
C THR A 15 -1.91 -6.97 -13.67
N GLN A 16 -2.72 -6.92 -12.60
CA GLN A 16 -2.47 -6.02 -11.49
C GLN A 16 -1.44 -6.69 -10.59
N ALA A 17 -0.21 -6.16 -10.59
CA ALA A 17 0.81 -6.59 -9.64
C ALA A 17 0.27 -6.38 -8.22
N ALA A 18 0.45 -7.36 -7.34
CA ALA A 18 0.04 -7.25 -5.96
C ALA A 18 0.74 -6.04 -5.30
N GLU A 19 -0.04 -5.19 -4.62
CA GLU A 19 0.49 -4.06 -3.88
C GLU A 19 1.44 -4.55 -2.79
N LYS A 20 2.64 -3.97 -2.74
CA LYS A 20 3.64 -4.32 -1.72
C LYS A 20 3.30 -3.59 -0.42
N THR A 21 3.13 -4.36 0.66
CA THR A 21 3.02 -3.84 2.02
C THR A 21 4.34 -4.07 2.75
N TYR A 22 4.91 -3.01 3.30
CA TYR A 22 6.11 -3.05 4.14
C TYR A 22 5.72 -2.96 5.61
N VAL A 23 6.40 -3.71 6.46
CA VAL A 23 6.23 -3.60 7.92
C VAL A 23 7.43 -2.83 8.46
N ILE A 24 7.17 -1.69 9.10
CA ILE A 24 8.19 -0.84 9.68
C ILE A 24 8.22 -1.08 11.20
N GLY A 25 9.37 -1.51 11.73
CA GLY A 25 9.60 -1.65 13.16
C GLY A 25 10.12 -0.33 13.74
N THR A 26 9.51 0.13 14.84
CA THR A 26 9.73 1.46 15.42
C THR A 26 9.51 1.40 16.95
N ASP A 27 10.13 2.29 17.73
CA ASP A 27 9.96 2.40 19.18
C ASP A 27 9.12 3.64 19.54
N VAL A 28 7.91 3.44 20.05
CA VAL A 28 6.92 4.49 20.32
C VAL A 28 7.14 5.24 21.64
N THR A 29 8.38 5.36 22.09
CA THR A 29 8.77 6.03 23.33
C THR A 29 9.56 7.33 23.11
N TYR A 30 9.72 7.77 21.85
CA TYR A 30 10.59 8.88 21.49
C TYR A 30 9.85 10.06 20.85
N ALA A 31 9.05 10.76 21.67
CA ALA A 31 8.40 11.99 21.24
C ALA A 31 9.43 13.11 20.94
N PRO A 32 9.23 13.92 19.88
CA PRO A 32 8.06 13.98 18.99
C PRO A 32 8.18 13.13 17.69
N PHE A 33 9.20 12.27 17.58
CA PHE A 33 9.52 11.53 16.35
C PHE A 33 8.62 10.30 16.16
N GLU A 34 8.50 9.49 17.21
CA GLU A 34 7.67 8.28 17.19
C GLU A 34 7.14 8.03 18.61
N PHE A 35 5.82 8.16 18.77
CA PHE A 35 5.18 7.97 20.07
C PHE A 35 3.72 7.52 19.94
N ALA A 36 3.20 6.90 21.00
CA ALA A 36 1.78 6.58 21.09
C ALA A 36 1.01 7.79 21.65
N ASP A 37 -0.06 8.21 20.97
CA ASP A 37 -0.96 9.24 21.46
C ASP A 37 -1.88 8.71 22.58
N LYS A 38 -2.80 9.56 23.06
CA LYS A 38 -3.77 9.18 24.11
C LYS A 38 -4.74 8.08 23.69
N ASN A 39 -4.87 7.83 22.39
CA ASN A 39 -5.70 6.79 21.80
C ASN A 39 -4.88 5.55 21.41
N ASN A 40 -3.61 5.49 21.83
CA ASN A 40 -2.66 4.42 21.49
C ASN A 40 -2.41 4.30 19.98
N GLN A 41 -2.53 5.42 19.23
CA GLN A 41 -2.14 5.50 17.84
C GLN A 41 -0.68 5.93 17.72
N TYR A 42 0.05 5.30 16.81
CA TYR A 42 1.44 5.65 16.53
C TYR A 42 1.48 6.91 15.68
N VAL A 43 2.09 7.95 16.22
CA VAL A 43 2.16 9.29 15.62
C VAL A 43 3.57 9.85 15.80
N GLY A 44 3.87 10.90 15.04
CA GLY A 44 5.13 11.62 15.12
C GLY A 44 5.78 11.83 13.76
N ILE A 45 6.89 12.56 13.76
CA ILE A 45 7.60 12.97 12.53
C ILE A 45 7.99 11.76 11.67
N ASP A 46 8.44 10.66 12.28
CA ASP A 46 8.92 9.49 11.54
C ASP A 46 7.76 8.69 10.93
N ILE A 47 6.61 8.67 11.62
CA ILE A 47 5.36 8.07 11.10
C ILE A 47 4.86 8.85 9.88
N ASP A 48 4.81 10.19 9.99
CA ASP A 48 4.38 11.07 8.90
C ASP A 48 5.33 10.97 7.70
N LEU A 49 6.64 10.92 7.95
CA LEU A 49 7.66 10.74 6.92
C LEU A 49 7.47 9.40 6.19
N MET A 50 7.22 8.32 6.92
CA MET A 50 7.05 7.01 6.31
C MET A 50 5.78 6.91 5.46
N GLN A 51 4.68 7.52 5.91
CA GLN A 51 3.45 7.63 5.12
C GLN A 51 3.67 8.45 3.84
N ALA A 52 4.45 9.54 3.92
CA ALA A 52 4.77 10.36 2.75
C ALA A 52 5.61 9.60 1.72
N ILE A 53 6.62 8.86 2.17
CA ILE A 53 7.46 8.01 1.30
C ILE A 53 6.61 6.90 0.66
N ALA A 54 5.78 6.20 1.45
CA ALA A 54 4.91 5.15 0.95
C ALA A 54 3.97 5.65 -0.16
N LYS A 55 3.41 6.85 0.02
CA LYS A 55 2.59 7.52 -0.98
C LYS A 55 3.38 7.90 -2.24
N ALA A 56 4.60 8.41 -2.08
CA ALA A 56 5.46 8.81 -3.20
C ALA A 56 5.90 7.62 -4.06
N GLU A 57 6.22 6.49 -3.41
CA GLU A 57 6.75 5.29 -4.05
C GLU A 57 5.67 4.27 -4.43
N GLY A 58 4.41 4.51 -4.07
CA GLY A 58 3.27 3.68 -4.44
C GLY A 58 3.21 2.33 -3.71
N PHE A 59 3.64 2.30 -2.44
CA PHE A 59 3.52 1.12 -1.57
C PHE A 59 2.69 1.40 -0.32
N LYS A 60 2.36 0.35 0.42
CA LYS A 60 1.63 0.42 1.68
C LYS A 60 2.59 0.17 2.86
N VAL A 61 2.33 0.84 3.98
CA VAL A 61 3.01 0.66 5.28
C VAL A 61 2.00 0.37 6.36
#